data_AF-A0A5C8UEN9-F1
#
_entry.id   AF-A0A5C8UEN9-F1
#
_cell.length_a   1.000
_cell.length_b   1.000
_cell.length_c   1.000
_cell.angle_alpha   90.00
_cell.angle_beta   90.00
_cell.angle_gamma   90.00
#
_symmetry.space_group_name_H-M   'P 1'
#
loop_
_entity.id
_entity.type
_entity.pdbx_description
1 polymer ?
#
loop_
_entity_poly.entity_id
_entity_poly.type
_entity_poly.pdbx_seq_one_letter_code
_entity_poly.pdbx_strand_id
1 'polypeptide(L)'
;MVEVLNRRGFLKASTAFATGAAAGFSCIELASAAPIEIPTIDRLSLRVLIDSAHDQFLKPSTVRGVVHQPPGNGRGSDYRKVLHNQWGLSLFVESQRADESRTILLDFGYSPDALLNNIEILKVDPTKIDALIVSHGHHDHYGGLTGFLDSYRDKLAPDVKLYAGGEDNFCHRVSPSGVQGQFTDFGQLDRRELAARRITTVLCETPTVVAGHAFTTGQIKRSSIERILPNTFVERGSKDGLGCDASHYSPPELQGKILPDEHVHEHATCFNIKDKGLVVISSCGHVGIVNSVRQAQEVSGVKKVHAIVGGFHLGPAPKEYLSQVVAEIGKLEPDVVIPMHCSGLNFALEAQAQMPAGILVPTTGSRLTFGA
;
A
#
# COMPACT_ATOMS: atom_id res chain seq x y z
N MET A 1 -49.20 19.27 -12.63
CA MET A 1 -48.73 19.12 -11.24
C MET A 1 -47.45 18.32 -11.29
N VAL A 2 -46.34 19.04 -11.20
CA VAL A 2 -45.00 18.50 -11.05
C VAL A 2 -44.77 18.42 -9.55
N GLU A 3 -44.40 17.25 -9.03
CA GLU A 3 -43.70 17.19 -7.75
C GLU A 3 -42.54 16.20 -7.84
N VAL A 4 -41.39 16.75 -7.49
CA VAL A 4 -40.04 16.22 -7.66
C VAL A 4 -39.71 15.39 -6.42
N LEU A 5 -39.50 14.09 -6.57
CA LEU A 5 -38.97 13.27 -5.48
C LEU A 5 -37.45 13.47 -5.37
N ASN A 6 -37.07 14.03 -4.23
CA ASN A 6 -35.78 14.58 -3.87
C ASN A 6 -34.75 13.47 -3.51
N ARG A 7 -33.49 13.67 -3.92
CA ARG A 7 -32.31 12.77 -3.77
C ARG A 7 -31.80 12.54 -2.32
N ARG A 8 -32.65 12.65 -1.29
CA ARG A 8 -32.26 12.51 0.13
C ARG A 8 -32.90 11.35 0.90
N GLY A 9 -33.51 10.38 0.20
CA GLY A 9 -34.20 9.23 0.81
C GLY A 9 -33.49 7.88 0.75
N PHE A 10 -32.25 7.77 0.24
CA PHE A 10 -31.63 6.47 -0.06
C PHE A 10 -30.58 5.98 0.97
N LEU A 11 -30.51 6.58 2.16
CA LEU A 11 -29.51 6.23 3.19
C LEU A 11 -30.09 5.71 4.52
N LYS A 12 -31.33 5.21 4.51
CA LYS A 12 -31.92 4.56 5.70
C LYS A 12 -32.78 3.36 5.32
N ALA A 13 -32.15 2.27 4.84
CA ALA A 13 -32.73 0.92 4.87
C ALA A 13 -31.68 -0.12 4.41
N SER A 14 -30.65 -0.35 5.20
CA SER A 14 -29.79 -1.54 5.06
C SER A 14 -29.43 -2.08 6.44
N THR A 15 -30.44 -2.32 7.26
CA THR A 15 -30.34 -3.20 8.43
C THR A 15 -31.32 -4.34 8.22
N ALA A 16 -30.79 -5.56 8.31
CA ALA A 16 -31.44 -6.86 8.16
C ALA A 16 -31.71 -7.34 6.72
N PHE A 17 -30.75 -8.09 6.18
CA PHE A 17 -31.04 -9.44 5.67
C PHE A 17 -29.82 -10.33 5.90
N ALA A 18 -29.90 -11.15 6.95
CA ALA A 18 -29.11 -12.37 7.09
C ALA A 18 -29.93 -13.55 6.53
N THR A 19 -29.20 -14.59 6.15
CA THR A 19 -29.66 -15.95 5.75
C THR A 19 -30.14 -16.14 4.31
N GLY A 20 -29.17 -16.37 3.43
CA GLY A 20 -29.32 -17.16 2.22
C GLY A 20 -28.08 -18.06 2.09
N ALA A 21 -28.25 -19.35 2.35
CA ALA A 21 -27.18 -20.34 2.26
C ALA A 21 -26.74 -20.54 0.80
N ALA A 22 -25.58 -20.00 0.45
CA ALA A 22 -24.70 -20.61 -0.55
C ALA A 22 -23.44 -21.05 0.20
N ALA A 23 -23.22 -22.35 0.28
CA ALA A 23 -21.95 -22.91 0.72
C ALA A 23 -20.87 -22.52 -0.30
N GLY A 24 -20.24 -21.38 -0.08
CA GLY A 24 -19.05 -20.91 -0.76
C GLY A 24 -18.16 -20.27 0.28
N PHE A 25 -16.91 -20.71 0.37
CA PHE A 25 -15.89 -20.17 1.28
C PHE A 25 -15.61 -18.69 0.98
N SER A 26 -16.43 -17.78 1.50
CA SER A 26 -16.16 -16.35 1.43
C SER A 26 -15.23 -15.99 2.60
N CYS A 27 -13.92 -16.21 2.44
CA CYS A 27 -12.87 -15.75 3.36
C CYS A 27 -12.64 -14.22 3.26
N ILE A 28 -13.73 -13.44 3.20
CA ILE A 28 -13.71 -11.99 3.06
C ILE A 28 -14.54 -11.39 4.16
N GLU A 29 -13.94 -10.45 4.88
CA GLU A 29 -14.57 -9.60 5.87
C GLU A 29 -14.60 -8.16 5.36
N LEU A 30 -15.71 -7.46 5.59
CA LEU A 30 -15.77 -6.01 5.38
C LEU A 30 -15.34 -5.32 6.67
N ALA A 31 -14.50 -4.30 6.56
CA ALA A 31 -14.18 -3.46 7.70
C ALA A 31 -15.43 -2.75 8.25
N SER A 32 -15.42 -2.46 9.55
CA SER A 32 -16.48 -1.67 10.18
C SER A 32 -16.49 -0.25 9.62
N ALA A 33 -17.69 0.30 9.39
CA ALA A 33 -17.88 1.70 9.01
C ALA A 33 -17.94 2.65 10.23
N ALA A 34 -17.77 2.12 11.46
CA ALA A 34 -17.75 2.94 12.66
C ALA A 34 -16.47 3.81 12.75
N PRO A 35 -16.52 4.98 13.40
CA PRO A 35 -15.32 5.77 13.69
C PRO A 35 -14.27 4.90 14.41
N ILE A 36 -13.01 5.03 13.99
CA ILE A 36 -11.89 4.32 14.61
C ILE A 36 -11.22 5.19 15.68
N GLU A 37 -10.75 4.55 16.73
CA GLU A 37 -9.77 5.14 17.64
C GLU A 37 -8.38 4.96 17.03
N ILE A 38 -7.64 6.06 16.87
CA ILE A 38 -6.33 6.02 16.22
C ILE A 38 -5.27 5.54 17.21
N PRO A 39 -4.59 4.42 16.93
CA PRO A 39 -3.51 3.95 17.77
C PRO A 39 -2.36 4.95 17.78
N THR A 40 -1.82 5.21 18.97
CA THR A 40 -0.56 5.94 19.12
C THR A 40 0.53 4.96 19.54
N ILE A 41 1.65 4.99 18.83
CA ILE A 41 2.83 4.13 19.07
C ILE A 41 4.01 4.99 19.52
N ASP A 42 4.99 4.37 20.20
CA ASP A 42 6.19 5.06 20.65
C ASP A 42 7.28 5.05 19.58
N ARG A 43 7.40 3.94 18.83
CA ARG A 43 8.47 3.73 17.86
C ARG A 43 8.00 2.93 16.64
N LEU A 44 8.54 3.29 15.48
CA LEU A 44 8.33 2.59 14.20
C LEU A 44 9.69 2.26 13.56
N SER A 45 9.81 1.09 12.94
CA SER A 45 10.94 0.72 12.10
C SER A 45 10.45 0.12 10.79
N LEU A 46 11.04 0.57 9.68
CA LEU A 46 10.74 0.07 8.34
C LEU A 46 12.02 -0.55 7.78
N ARG A 47 12.01 -1.86 7.52
CA ARG A 47 13.05 -2.53 6.75
C ARG A 47 12.57 -2.69 5.31
N VAL A 48 13.33 -2.13 4.37
CA VAL A 48 13.03 -2.23 2.94
C VAL A 48 13.46 -3.61 2.44
N LEU A 49 12.49 -4.49 2.18
CA LEU A 49 12.75 -5.83 1.66
C LEU A 49 12.91 -5.82 0.14
N ILE A 50 12.07 -5.07 -0.57
CA ILE A 50 12.12 -4.91 -2.02
C ILE A 50 11.95 -3.44 -2.36
N ASP A 51 12.81 -2.94 -3.23
CA ASP A 51 12.71 -1.65 -3.92
C ASP A 51 13.47 -1.78 -5.26
N SER A 52 13.38 -0.75 -6.11
CA SER A 52 13.96 -0.72 -7.45
C SER A 52 15.49 -0.64 -7.45
N ALA A 53 16.12 -0.23 -6.35
CA ALA A 53 17.57 -0.02 -6.26
C ALA A 53 18.18 -0.58 -4.97
N HIS A 54 19.49 -0.84 -5.01
CA HIS A 54 20.35 -1.14 -3.86
C HIS A 54 21.65 -0.31 -3.99
N ASP A 55 22.07 0.35 -2.92
CA ASP A 55 23.34 1.08 -2.86
C ASP A 55 24.15 0.68 -1.61
N GLN A 56 25.21 -0.10 -1.81
CA GLN A 56 26.11 -0.54 -0.74
C GLN A 56 26.96 0.59 -0.14
N PHE A 57 27.11 1.71 -0.84
CA PHE A 57 27.96 2.83 -0.42
C PHE A 57 27.18 3.92 0.32
N LEU A 58 25.87 3.76 0.39
CA LEU A 58 24.96 4.66 1.10
C LEU A 58 25.43 4.82 2.55
N LYS A 59 25.56 6.07 2.99
CA LYS A 59 26.03 6.40 4.34
C LYS A 59 24.87 6.47 5.32
N PRO A 60 25.09 6.11 6.60
CA PRO A 60 24.10 6.36 7.62
C PRO A 60 23.80 7.85 7.72
N SER A 61 22.54 8.18 7.95
CA SER A 61 22.09 9.56 8.07
C SER A 61 20.95 9.67 9.08
N THR A 62 20.69 10.89 9.55
CA THR A 62 19.55 11.18 10.42
C THR A 62 18.97 12.52 10.01
N VAL A 63 17.68 12.53 9.72
CA VAL A 63 16.95 13.74 9.31
C VAL A 63 15.76 13.88 10.24
N ARG A 64 15.70 14.99 10.98
CA ARG A 64 14.60 15.33 11.91
C ARG A 64 14.22 14.19 12.89
N GLY A 65 15.20 13.41 13.33
CA GLY A 65 15.01 12.29 14.25
C GLY A 65 14.65 10.95 13.58
N VAL A 66 14.50 10.92 12.25
CA VAL A 66 14.40 9.67 11.49
C VAL A 66 15.81 9.16 11.20
N VAL A 67 16.15 8.02 11.77
CA VAL A 67 17.46 7.37 11.61
C VAL A 67 17.43 6.44 10.42
N HIS A 68 18.31 6.66 9.45
CA HIS A 68 18.50 5.79 8.30
C HIS A 68 19.78 4.97 8.46
N GLN A 69 19.58 3.67 8.68
CA GLN A 69 20.63 2.67 8.60
C GLN A 69 20.73 2.17 7.15
N PRO A 70 21.90 2.30 6.50
CA PRO A 70 22.08 1.89 5.12
C PRO A 70 22.03 0.36 4.99
N PRO A 71 21.85 -0.18 3.77
CA PRO A 71 21.62 -1.62 3.56
C PRO A 71 22.87 -2.49 3.79
N GLY A 72 24.04 -1.87 3.99
CA GLY A 72 25.32 -2.58 4.08
C GLY A 72 25.73 -3.16 2.73
N ASN A 73 26.59 -4.19 2.74
CA ASN A 73 27.12 -4.80 1.50
C ASN A 73 26.10 -5.64 0.72
N GLY A 74 24.90 -5.86 1.29
CA GLY A 74 23.83 -6.64 0.66
C GLY A 74 24.16 -8.13 0.45
N ARG A 75 25.17 -8.70 1.11
CA ARG A 75 25.59 -10.10 0.92
C ARG A 75 25.06 -11.00 2.03
N GLY A 76 24.59 -12.18 1.65
CA GLY A 76 24.25 -13.24 2.59
C GLY A 76 25.48 -13.93 3.20
N SER A 77 25.24 -14.86 4.12
CA SER A 77 26.30 -15.74 4.64
C SER A 77 26.83 -16.71 3.55
N ASP A 78 25.97 -17.09 2.61
CA ASP A 78 26.39 -17.69 1.35
C ASP A 78 26.81 -16.57 0.39
N TYR A 79 28.09 -16.57 -0.01
CA TYR A 79 28.65 -15.53 -0.89
C TYR A 79 28.00 -15.48 -2.28
N ARG A 80 27.24 -16.52 -2.65
CA ARG A 80 26.48 -16.60 -3.90
C ARG A 80 25.13 -15.87 -3.82
N LYS A 81 24.68 -15.52 -2.62
CA LYS A 81 23.43 -14.80 -2.39
C LYS A 81 23.69 -13.32 -2.11
N VAL A 82 22.98 -12.47 -2.85
CA VAL A 82 22.99 -11.01 -2.70
C VAL A 82 21.56 -10.51 -2.65
N LEU A 83 21.33 -9.31 -2.11
CA LEU A 83 20.01 -8.68 -2.16
C LEU A 83 19.57 -8.52 -3.61
N HIS A 84 18.32 -8.90 -3.87
CA HIS A 84 17.68 -8.73 -5.16
C HIS A 84 16.83 -7.47 -5.13
N ASN A 85 17.11 -6.52 -6.02
CA ASN A 85 16.22 -5.39 -6.29
C ASN A 85 15.32 -5.73 -7.48
N GLN A 86 14.05 -5.34 -7.42
CA GLN A 86 13.07 -5.54 -8.48
C GLN A 86 12.16 -4.31 -8.56
N TRP A 87 11.56 -4.08 -9.72
CA TRP A 87 10.43 -3.15 -9.79
C TRP A 87 9.33 -3.66 -8.87
N GLY A 88 9.08 -2.95 -7.78
CA GLY A 88 8.08 -3.28 -6.78
C GLY A 88 8.45 -2.74 -5.41
N LEU A 89 7.59 -2.95 -4.42
CA LEU A 89 7.84 -2.55 -3.04
C LEU A 89 7.46 -3.68 -2.08
N SER A 90 8.26 -3.86 -1.03
CA SER A 90 7.88 -4.64 0.14
C SER A 90 8.60 -4.11 1.37
N LEU A 91 7.84 -3.87 2.44
CA LEU A 91 8.32 -3.31 3.69
C LEU A 91 7.99 -4.24 4.85
N PHE A 92 9.01 -4.59 5.62
CA PHE A 92 8.84 -5.26 6.91
C PHE A 92 8.79 -4.19 8.00
N VAL A 93 7.60 -4.02 8.59
CA VAL A 93 7.26 -2.89 9.45
C VAL A 93 7.12 -3.35 10.89
N GLU A 94 7.97 -2.85 11.77
CA GLU A 94 8.00 -3.18 13.19
C GLU A 94 7.56 -1.95 13.99
N SER A 95 6.56 -2.08 14.86
CA SER A 95 6.05 -0.98 15.68
C SER A 95 6.00 -1.38 17.16
N GLN A 96 6.20 -0.40 18.04
CA GLN A 96 6.20 -0.62 19.49
C GLN A 96 5.30 0.40 20.18
N ARG A 97 4.47 -0.08 21.13
CA ARG A 97 3.65 0.72 22.04
C ARG A 97 3.81 0.15 23.46
N ALA A 98 4.49 0.88 24.34
CA ALA A 98 4.97 0.38 25.61
C ALA A 98 5.71 -0.96 25.43
N ASP A 99 5.23 -2.02 26.09
CA ASP A 99 5.81 -3.36 26.02
C ASP A 99 5.25 -4.21 24.85
N GLU A 100 4.25 -3.69 24.12
CA GLU A 100 3.63 -4.37 22.97
C GLU A 100 4.43 -4.09 21.69
N SER A 101 4.78 -5.15 20.96
CA SER A 101 5.38 -5.07 19.62
C SER A 101 4.43 -5.66 18.60
N ARG A 102 4.32 -5.03 17.42
CA ARG A 102 3.57 -5.55 16.28
C ARG A 102 4.40 -5.49 15.00
N THR A 103 4.25 -6.50 14.17
CA THR A 103 4.94 -6.62 12.88
C THR A 103 3.94 -6.73 11.75
N ILE A 104 4.11 -5.91 10.72
CA ILE A 104 3.29 -5.89 9.51
C ILE A 104 4.19 -6.13 8.30
N LEU A 105 3.79 -7.03 7.40
CA LEU A 105 4.39 -7.12 6.07
C LEU A 105 3.49 -6.35 5.09
N LEU A 106 3.99 -5.22 4.61
CA LEU A 106 3.30 -4.33 3.67
C LEU A 106 3.87 -4.55 2.27
N ASP A 107 3.02 -5.01 1.37
CA ASP A 107 3.34 -5.43 0.00
C ASP A 107 4.42 -6.53 -0.09
N PHE A 108 4.57 -7.10 -1.27
CA PHE A 108 5.26 -8.37 -1.50
C PHE A 108 6.22 -8.33 -2.69
N GLY A 109 6.45 -7.16 -3.29
CA GLY A 109 7.31 -7.01 -4.47
C GLY A 109 6.79 -7.80 -5.68
N TYR A 110 7.67 -7.95 -6.69
CA TYR A 110 7.32 -8.57 -7.97
C TYR A 110 7.33 -10.09 -7.97
N SER A 111 8.25 -10.72 -7.23
CA SER A 111 8.43 -12.17 -7.30
C SER A 111 8.74 -12.79 -5.93
N PRO A 112 8.30 -14.05 -5.70
CA PRO A 112 8.64 -14.76 -4.47
C PRO A 112 10.15 -14.94 -4.28
N ASP A 113 10.88 -15.25 -5.34
CA ASP A 113 12.32 -15.54 -5.25
C ASP A 113 13.11 -14.36 -4.66
N ALA A 114 12.83 -13.13 -5.11
CA ALA A 114 13.49 -11.95 -4.58
C ALA A 114 13.07 -11.67 -3.13
N LEU A 115 11.77 -11.74 -2.83
CA LEU A 115 11.26 -11.49 -1.48
C LEU A 115 11.85 -12.47 -0.47
N LEU A 116 11.79 -13.78 -0.76
CA LEU A 116 12.28 -14.84 0.11
C LEU A 116 13.80 -14.76 0.31
N ASN A 117 14.57 -14.51 -0.77
CA ASN A 117 16.01 -14.30 -0.69
C ASN A 117 16.36 -13.11 0.23
N ASN A 118 15.64 -11.99 0.09
CA ASN A 118 15.92 -10.80 0.88
C ASN A 118 15.50 -10.94 2.34
N ILE A 119 14.41 -11.66 2.62
CA ILE A 119 14.03 -12.02 4.00
C ILE A 119 15.17 -12.78 4.69
N GLU A 120 15.77 -13.76 4.02
CA GLU A 120 16.90 -14.54 4.53
C GLU A 120 18.14 -13.67 4.77
N ILE A 121 18.56 -12.87 3.78
CA ILE A 121 19.78 -12.04 3.88
C ILE A 121 19.63 -10.96 4.95
N LEU A 122 18.46 -10.31 5.03
CA LEU A 122 18.19 -9.22 5.98
C LEU A 122 17.84 -9.75 7.38
N LYS A 123 17.67 -11.07 7.52
CA LYS A 123 17.37 -11.75 8.79
C LYS A 123 16.16 -11.16 9.50
N VAL A 124 15.15 -10.77 8.74
CA VAL A 124 13.83 -10.47 9.32
C VAL A 124 13.16 -11.79 9.69
N ASP A 125 12.24 -11.74 10.64
CA ASP A 125 11.59 -12.94 11.19
C ASP A 125 10.10 -12.95 10.82
N PRO A 126 9.70 -13.69 9.78
CA PRO A 126 8.30 -13.75 9.36
C PRO A 126 7.37 -14.33 10.43
N THR A 127 7.88 -15.08 11.40
CA THR A 127 7.03 -15.69 12.46
C THR A 127 6.43 -14.65 13.40
N LYS A 128 6.95 -13.42 13.38
CA LYS A 128 6.45 -12.29 14.18
C LYS A 128 5.34 -11.51 13.50
N ILE A 129 4.99 -11.82 12.25
CA ILE A 129 3.99 -11.05 11.49
C ILE A 129 2.60 -11.23 12.10
N ASP A 130 2.02 -10.10 12.51
CA ASP A 130 0.65 -10.00 13.04
C ASP A 130 -0.37 -9.70 11.94
N ALA A 131 0.05 -9.00 10.87
CA ALA A 131 -0.83 -8.65 9.76
C ALA A 131 -0.09 -8.54 8.43
N LEU A 132 -0.79 -8.87 7.35
CA LEU A 132 -0.37 -8.70 5.98
C LEU A 132 -1.16 -7.54 5.37
N ILE A 133 -0.52 -6.68 4.57
CA ILE A 133 -1.21 -5.61 3.85
C ILE A 133 -0.83 -5.67 2.38
N VAL A 134 -1.83 -5.61 1.51
CA VAL A 134 -1.66 -5.24 0.10
C VAL A 134 -2.23 -3.84 -0.09
N SER A 135 -1.39 -2.93 -0.56
CA SER A 135 -1.75 -1.52 -0.73
C SER A 135 -2.73 -1.30 -1.89
N HIS A 136 -2.51 -2.00 -3.00
CA HIS A 136 -3.34 -1.96 -4.20
C HIS A 136 -3.08 -3.18 -5.10
N GLY A 137 -3.89 -3.35 -6.14
CA GLY A 137 -3.96 -4.58 -6.93
C GLY A 137 -2.97 -4.68 -8.10
N HIS A 138 -1.78 -4.06 -8.02
CA HIS A 138 -0.72 -4.25 -9.02
C HIS A 138 0.25 -5.36 -8.69
N HIS A 139 0.71 -6.05 -9.73
CA HIS A 139 1.52 -7.25 -9.61
C HIS A 139 2.84 -7.01 -8.87
N ASP A 140 3.47 -5.86 -9.04
CA ASP A 140 4.70 -5.48 -8.36
C ASP A 140 4.54 -5.19 -6.86
N HIS A 141 3.31 -5.24 -6.35
CA HIS A 141 2.99 -5.13 -4.92
C HIS A 141 2.43 -6.42 -4.31
N TYR A 142 1.89 -7.37 -5.08
CA TYR A 142 1.41 -8.66 -4.57
C TYR A 142 2.14 -9.88 -5.13
N GLY A 143 3.03 -9.74 -6.12
CA GLY A 143 3.60 -10.83 -6.90
C GLY A 143 4.38 -11.85 -6.07
N GLY A 144 5.00 -11.42 -4.97
CA GLY A 144 5.66 -12.32 -4.01
C GLY A 144 4.74 -13.04 -3.01
N LEU A 145 3.45 -12.67 -2.93
CA LEU A 145 2.55 -13.09 -1.83
C LEU A 145 2.32 -14.59 -1.77
N THR A 146 2.00 -15.23 -2.90
CA THR A 146 1.68 -16.68 -2.91
C THR A 146 2.87 -17.53 -2.50
N GLY A 147 4.05 -17.27 -3.06
CA GLY A 147 5.27 -17.99 -2.69
C GLY A 147 5.78 -17.65 -1.27
N PHE A 148 5.50 -16.43 -0.77
CA PHE A 148 5.69 -16.12 0.65
C PHE A 148 4.80 -16.99 1.54
N LEU A 149 3.50 -17.07 1.23
CA LEU A 149 2.58 -17.90 2.00
C LEU A 149 2.92 -19.39 1.88
N ASP A 150 3.33 -19.89 0.72
CA ASP A 150 3.80 -21.28 0.56
C ASP A 150 4.99 -21.59 1.48
N SER A 151 5.87 -20.62 1.71
CA SER A 151 7.07 -20.79 2.53
C SER A 151 6.83 -20.63 4.03
N TYR A 152 5.86 -19.80 4.41
CA TYR A 152 5.71 -19.36 5.80
C TYR A 152 4.34 -19.60 6.42
N ARG A 153 3.29 -19.97 5.68
CA ARG A 153 1.91 -20.00 6.20
C ARG A 153 1.75 -20.80 7.49
N ASP A 154 2.42 -21.96 7.60
CA ASP A 154 2.35 -22.81 8.80
C ASP A 154 3.13 -22.26 10.00
N LYS A 155 3.94 -21.23 9.80
CA LYS A 155 4.71 -20.52 10.84
C LYS A 155 4.08 -19.20 11.25
N LEU A 156 3.09 -18.71 10.50
CA LEU A 156 2.32 -17.51 10.83
C LEU A 156 1.22 -17.84 11.84
N ALA A 157 0.74 -16.81 12.54
CA ALA A 157 -0.44 -16.95 13.40
C ALA A 157 -1.62 -17.56 12.60
N PRO A 158 -2.39 -18.50 13.18
CA PRO A 158 -3.51 -19.13 12.49
C PRO A 158 -4.55 -18.13 11.96
N ASP A 159 -4.74 -17.03 12.68
CA ASP A 159 -5.72 -15.96 12.44
C ASP A 159 -5.15 -14.74 11.71
N VAL A 160 -3.91 -14.81 11.19
CA VAL A 160 -3.32 -13.73 10.40
C VAL A 160 -4.21 -13.36 9.22
N LYS A 161 -4.42 -12.05 9.01
CA LYS A 161 -5.28 -11.51 7.96
C LYS A 161 -4.50 -10.71 6.94
N LEU A 162 -5.03 -10.67 5.71
CA LEU A 162 -4.60 -9.75 4.66
C LEU A 162 -5.54 -8.56 4.60
N TYR A 163 -5.04 -7.35 4.77
CA TYR A 163 -5.81 -6.12 4.62
C TYR A 163 -5.61 -5.58 3.20
N ALA A 164 -6.71 -5.33 2.49
CA ALA A 164 -6.73 -4.81 1.12
C ALA A 164 -7.76 -3.68 1.03
N GLY A 165 -7.50 -2.60 0.29
CA GLY A 165 -8.35 -1.40 0.34
C GLY A 165 -9.76 -1.52 -0.25
N GLY A 166 -10.10 -2.63 -0.91
CA GLY A 166 -11.43 -2.83 -1.51
C GLY A 166 -11.44 -3.92 -2.56
N GLU A 167 -12.64 -4.22 -3.06
CA GLU A 167 -12.89 -5.32 -3.97
C GLU A 167 -12.13 -5.18 -5.31
N ASP A 168 -11.89 -3.95 -5.76
CA ASP A 168 -11.14 -3.65 -6.99
C ASP A 168 -9.66 -4.11 -6.92
N ASN A 169 -9.11 -4.47 -5.75
CA ASN A 169 -7.80 -5.14 -5.64
C ASN A 169 -7.76 -6.43 -6.44
N PHE A 170 -8.89 -7.12 -6.51
CA PHE A 170 -9.01 -8.41 -7.17
C PHE A 170 -9.47 -8.28 -8.62
N CYS A 171 -9.63 -7.08 -9.20
CA CYS A 171 -9.95 -6.98 -10.63
C CYS A 171 -8.75 -7.38 -11.49
N HIS A 172 -9.02 -7.89 -12.69
CA HIS A 172 -8.00 -8.23 -13.66
C HIS A 172 -7.42 -6.93 -14.24
N ARG A 173 -6.10 -6.83 -14.26
CA ARG A 173 -5.40 -5.66 -14.79
C ARG A 173 -4.63 -6.00 -16.03
N VAL A 174 -4.60 -5.03 -16.93
CA VAL A 174 -3.87 -5.13 -18.18
C VAL A 174 -3.11 -3.83 -18.43
N SER A 175 -2.01 -3.91 -19.18
CA SER A 175 -1.17 -2.77 -19.55
C SER A 175 -1.22 -2.56 -21.07
N PRO A 176 -1.16 -1.32 -21.59
CA PRO A 176 -1.11 -1.08 -23.03
C PRO A 176 0.12 -1.74 -23.68
N SER A 177 -0.07 -2.45 -24.80
CA SER A 177 1.02 -3.19 -25.48
C SER A 177 1.86 -2.35 -26.47
N GLY A 178 1.67 -1.03 -26.48
CA GLY A 178 2.26 -0.11 -27.47
C GLY A 178 1.52 -0.07 -28.81
N VAL A 179 0.62 -1.02 -29.08
CA VAL A 179 -0.32 -0.98 -30.21
C VAL A 179 -1.68 -0.47 -29.70
N GLN A 180 -2.24 0.54 -30.36
CA GLN A 180 -3.49 1.16 -29.93
C GLN A 180 -4.62 0.13 -29.83
N GLY A 181 -5.27 0.06 -28.66
CA GLY A 181 -6.37 -0.87 -28.39
C GLY A 181 -5.95 -2.30 -28.04
N GLN A 182 -4.65 -2.59 -27.99
CA GLN A 182 -4.13 -3.86 -27.53
C GLN A 182 -3.53 -3.75 -26.13
N PHE A 183 -3.71 -4.82 -25.36
CA PHE A 183 -3.27 -4.89 -23.97
C PHE A 183 -2.52 -6.19 -23.70
N THR A 184 -1.56 -6.14 -22.77
CA THR A 184 -0.90 -7.29 -22.19
C THR A 184 -1.43 -7.53 -20.79
N ASP A 185 -1.51 -8.80 -20.39
CA ASP A 185 -1.86 -9.18 -19.02
C ASP A 185 -0.91 -8.51 -18.00
N PHE A 186 -1.48 -7.97 -16.93
CA PHE A 186 -0.77 -7.41 -15.78
C PHE A 186 -1.26 -8.04 -14.45
N GLY A 187 -1.93 -9.19 -14.57
CA GLY A 187 -2.28 -10.07 -13.48
C GLY A 187 -3.50 -9.62 -12.69
N GLN A 188 -3.77 -10.43 -11.67
CA GLN A 188 -4.89 -10.28 -10.76
C GLN A 188 -4.54 -10.95 -9.44
N LEU A 189 -4.87 -10.31 -8.32
CA LEU A 189 -4.80 -10.99 -7.03
C LEU A 189 -5.87 -12.09 -6.99
N ASP A 190 -5.48 -13.33 -6.71
CA ASP A 190 -6.41 -14.46 -6.67
C ASP A 190 -6.87 -14.75 -5.23
N ARG A 191 -8.12 -14.38 -4.93
CA ARG A 191 -8.74 -14.65 -3.62
C ARG A 191 -8.84 -16.14 -3.29
N ARG A 192 -8.91 -17.00 -4.30
CA ARG A 192 -9.01 -18.46 -4.12
C ARG A 192 -7.68 -19.01 -3.59
N GLU A 193 -6.55 -18.49 -4.07
CA GLU A 193 -5.21 -18.84 -3.58
C GLU A 193 -4.99 -18.39 -2.14
N LEU A 194 -5.58 -17.25 -1.73
CA LEU A 194 -5.59 -16.79 -0.34
C LEU A 194 -6.43 -17.73 0.54
N ALA A 195 -7.65 -18.05 0.11
CA ALA A 195 -8.54 -18.95 0.83
C ALA A 195 -7.96 -20.37 0.98
N ALA A 196 -7.34 -20.90 -0.08
CA ALA A 196 -6.65 -22.19 -0.07
C ALA A 196 -5.52 -22.24 0.97
N ARG A 197 -4.91 -21.08 1.27
CA ARG A 197 -3.88 -20.93 2.29
C ARG A 197 -4.42 -20.44 3.63
N ARG A 198 -5.73 -20.53 3.87
CA ARG A 198 -6.37 -20.10 5.14
C ARG A 198 -6.05 -18.66 5.50
N ILE A 199 -6.03 -17.76 4.51
CA ILE A 199 -5.89 -16.32 4.71
C ILE A 199 -7.27 -15.69 4.53
N THR A 200 -7.69 -14.94 5.54
CA THR A 200 -8.90 -14.11 5.46
C THR A 200 -8.51 -12.72 4.98
N THR A 201 -9.21 -12.19 4.00
CA THR A 201 -9.03 -10.82 3.54
C THR A 201 -9.99 -9.87 4.25
N VAL A 202 -9.49 -8.75 4.75
CA VAL A 202 -10.28 -7.63 5.26
C VAL A 202 -10.29 -6.51 4.21
N LEU A 203 -11.46 -6.19 3.68
CA LEU A 203 -11.64 -5.06 2.76
C LEU A 203 -11.76 -3.76 3.54
N CYS A 204 -10.76 -2.91 3.39
CA CYS A 204 -10.55 -1.67 4.11
C CYS A 204 -11.01 -0.48 3.27
N GLU A 205 -12.23 -0.52 2.74
CA GLU A 205 -12.82 0.61 1.99
C GLU A 205 -13.09 1.80 2.92
N THR A 206 -13.32 1.52 4.19
CA THR A 206 -13.37 2.49 5.29
C THR A 206 -12.07 2.45 6.09
N PRO A 207 -11.75 3.54 6.84
CA PRO A 207 -10.60 3.55 7.74
C PRO A 207 -10.63 2.37 8.70
N THR A 208 -9.53 1.61 8.75
CA THR A 208 -9.47 0.34 9.48
C THR A 208 -8.21 0.27 10.32
N VAL A 209 -8.36 -0.04 11.62
CA VAL A 209 -7.20 -0.32 12.49
C VAL A 209 -6.60 -1.67 12.13
N VAL A 210 -5.27 -1.71 12.00
CA VAL A 210 -4.49 -2.91 11.66
C VAL A 210 -3.57 -3.26 12.82
N ALA A 211 -3.67 -4.50 13.30
CA ALA A 211 -2.88 -5.04 14.42
C ALA A 211 -2.88 -4.16 15.69
N GLY A 212 -3.90 -3.31 15.88
CA GLY A 212 -4.00 -2.38 17.02
C GLY A 212 -2.95 -1.26 17.06
N HIS A 213 -2.08 -1.15 16.06
CA HIS A 213 -0.92 -0.24 16.03
C HIS A 213 -0.90 0.69 14.81
N ALA A 214 -1.47 0.25 13.68
CA ALA A 214 -1.58 1.03 12.46
C ALA A 214 -3.05 1.29 12.12
N PHE A 215 -3.29 2.14 11.12
CA PHE A 215 -4.59 2.25 10.48
C PHE A 215 -4.45 2.48 8.97
N THR A 216 -5.42 2.02 8.18
CA THR A 216 -5.56 2.37 6.77
C THR A 216 -6.39 3.64 6.62
N THR A 217 -6.17 4.39 5.54
CA THR A 217 -6.97 5.59 5.23
C THR A 217 -8.41 5.30 4.82
N GLY A 218 -8.73 4.04 4.49
CA GLY A 218 -9.87 3.74 3.64
C GLY A 218 -9.66 4.28 2.22
N GLN A 219 -10.76 4.42 1.48
CA GLN A 219 -10.79 5.06 0.18
C GLN A 219 -10.31 6.52 0.29
N ILE A 220 -9.36 6.89 -0.56
CA ILE A 220 -8.73 8.22 -0.53
C ILE A 220 -9.52 9.19 -1.41
N LYS A 221 -9.96 10.30 -0.81
CA LYS A 221 -10.62 11.38 -1.55
C LYS A 221 -9.60 12.19 -2.39
N ARG A 222 -9.88 12.32 -3.68
CA ARG A 222 -9.09 13.15 -4.60
C ARG A 222 -9.47 14.63 -4.44
N SER A 223 -8.59 15.41 -3.83
CA SER A 223 -8.82 16.82 -3.45
C SER A 223 -7.64 17.75 -3.75
N SER A 224 -6.55 17.22 -4.29
CA SER A 224 -5.35 17.94 -4.69
C SER A 224 -5.31 18.15 -6.21
N ILE A 225 -4.21 18.74 -6.70
CA ILE A 225 -3.91 18.83 -8.14
C ILE A 225 -3.54 17.49 -8.76
N GLU A 226 -3.34 16.46 -7.93
CA GLU A 226 -2.84 15.18 -8.39
C GLU A 226 -3.89 14.46 -9.24
N ARG A 227 -3.43 14.00 -10.40
CA ARG A 227 -4.18 13.18 -11.34
C ARG A 227 -3.49 11.83 -11.48
N ILE A 228 -4.28 10.81 -11.83
CA ILE A 228 -3.75 9.52 -12.21
C ILE A 228 -2.89 9.72 -13.45
N LEU A 229 -1.62 9.31 -13.35
CA LEU A 229 -0.69 9.28 -14.48
C LEU A 229 -0.90 8.00 -15.29
N PRO A 230 -0.48 7.97 -16.57
CA PRO A 230 -0.72 6.81 -17.44
C PRO A 230 -0.28 5.51 -16.79
N ASN A 231 -1.23 4.57 -16.69
CA ASN A 231 -1.01 3.31 -16.00
C ASN A 231 -1.88 2.18 -16.59
N THR A 232 -2.09 1.13 -15.81
CA THR A 232 -2.92 -0.03 -16.11
C THR A 232 -4.36 0.33 -16.42
N PHE A 233 -5.02 -0.62 -17.07
CA PHE A 233 -6.45 -0.66 -17.27
C PHE A 233 -7.02 -1.85 -16.50
N VAL A 234 -8.32 -1.82 -16.24
CA VAL A 234 -9.04 -2.83 -15.49
C VAL A 234 -10.11 -3.46 -16.36
N GLU A 235 -10.16 -4.79 -16.30
CA GLU A 235 -11.32 -5.58 -16.72
C GLU A 235 -12.10 -5.98 -15.46
N ARG A 236 -13.34 -5.49 -15.36
CA ARG A 236 -14.21 -5.75 -14.20
C ARG A 236 -15.08 -6.96 -14.44
N GLY A 237 -15.18 -7.80 -13.42
CA GLY A 237 -15.99 -8.99 -13.43
C GLY A 237 -15.33 -10.15 -12.71
N SER A 238 -16.12 -11.20 -12.50
CA SER A 238 -15.66 -12.45 -11.94
C SER A 238 -16.06 -13.61 -12.83
N LYS A 239 -15.10 -14.50 -13.07
CA LYS A 239 -15.28 -15.75 -13.80
C LYS A 239 -14.68 -16.87 -12.97
N ASP A 240 -15.48 -17.88 -12.65
CA ASP A 240 -15.05 -19.05 -11.86
C ASP A 240 -14.37 -18.67 -10.52
N GLY A 241 -14.87 -17.61 -9.88
CA GLY A 241 -14.37 -17.09 -8.59
C GLY A 241 -13.09 -16.27 -8.68
N LEU A 242 -12.51 -16.10 -9.87
CA LEU A 242 -11.39 -15.20 -10.14
C LEU A 242 -11.93 -13.88 -10.69
N GLY A 243 -11.62 -12.76 -10.05
CA GLY A 243 -12.36 -11.53 -10.32
C GLY A 243 -12.49 -10.58 -9.16
N CYS A 244 -12.94 -9.38 -9.50
CA CYS A 244 -13.63 -8.50 -8.57
C CYS A 244 -15.15 -8.61 -8.77
N ASP A 245 -15.90 -8.38 -7.70
CA ASP A 245 -17.34 -8.25 -7.75
C ASP A 245 -17.71 -7.02 -8.57
N ALA A 246 -18.48 -7.27 -9.62
CA ALA A 246 -19.00 -6.26 -10.53
C ALA A 246 -20.53 -6.17 -10.42
N SER A 247 -21.14 -6.73 -9.37
CA SER A 247 -22.59 -6.84 -9.16
C SER A 247 -23.35 -5.51 -9.21
N HIS A 248 -22.66 -4.39 -8.97
CA HIS A 248 -23.22 -3.04 -9.07
C HIS A 248 -23.30 -2.48 -10.50
N TYR A 249 -22.69 -3.15 -11.49
CA TYR A 249 -22.73 -2.76 -12.89
C TYR A 249 -23.71 -3.63 -13.69
N SER A 250 -24.44 -3.02 -14.61
CA SER A 250 -25.31 -3.76 -15.53
C SER A 250 -24.48 -4.54 -16.56
N PRO A 251 -24.98 -5.69 -17.09
CA PRO A 251 -24.29 -6.45 -18.13
C PRO A 251 -23.87 -5.61 -19.36
N PRO A 252 -24.65 -4.63 -19.86
CA PRO A 252 -24.21 -3.73 -20.93
C PRO A 252 -23.07 -2.78 -20.55
N GLU A 253 -22.92 -2.46 -19.26
CA GLU A 253 -21.79 -1.64 -18.77
C GLU A 253 -20.50 -2.45 -18.70
N LEU A 254 -20.60 -3.76 -18.44
CA LEU A 254 -19.46 -4.68 -18.31
C LEU A 254 -19.03 -5.33 -19.63
N GLN A 255 -19.87 -5.34 -20.66
CA GLN A 255 -19.60 -6.11 -21.87
C GLN A 255 -18.40 -5.55 -22.66
N GLY A 256 -17.25 -6.20 -22.52
CA GLY A 256 -16.05 -5.99 -23.34
C GLY A 256 -15.29 -4.68 -23.08
N LYS A 257 -15.55 -3.99 -21.97
CA LYS A 257 -14.92 -2.69 -21.67
C LYS A 257 -13.74 -2.87 -20.72
N ILE A 258 -12.54 -2.77 -21.30
CA ILE A 258 -11.32 -2.46 -20.57
C ILE A 258 -11.36 -0.95 -20.28
N LEU A 259 -11.31 -0.58 -19.00
CA LEU A 259 -11.45 0.80 -18.53
C LEU A 259 -10.12 1.29 -17.94
N PRO A 260 -9.80 2.59 -18.02
CA PRO A 260 -8.67 3.13 -17.24
C PRO A 260 -8.81 2.75 -15.77
N ASP A 261 -7.71 2.33 -15.14
CA ASP A 261 -7.73 2.03 -13.71
C ASP A 261 -7.85 3.32 -12.91
N GLU A 262 -8.88 3.41 -12.09
CA GLU A 262 -9.11 4.54 -11.20
C GLU A 262 -8.51 4.32 -9.80
N HIS A 263 -7.90 3.16 -9.54
CA HIS A 263 -7.20 2.86 -8.28
C HIS A 263 -8.05 3.12 -7.02
N VAL A 264 -9.37 2.94 -7.11
CA VAL A 264 -10.32 3.21 -6.02
C VAL A 264 -10.10 2.35 -4.77
N HIS A 265 -9.31 1.29 -4.93
CA HIS A 265 -8.92 0.31 -3.92
C HIS A 265 -7.57 0.60 -3.28
N GLU A 266 -6.86 1.64 -3.73
CA GLU A 266 -5.61 2.09 -3.12
C GLU A 266 -5.91 2.75 -1.77
N HIS A 267 -5.13 2.38 -0.76
CA HIS A 267 -5.15 2.98 0.56
C HIS A 267 -3.72 3.20 1.07
N ALA A 268 -3.55 4.17 1.97
CA ALA A 268 -2.28 4.38 2.66
C ALA A 268 -2.29 3.70 4.02
N THR A 269 -1.13 3.14 4.41
CA THR A 269 -0.91 2.60 5.75
C THR A 269 -0.30 3.68 6.63
N CYS A 270 -0.94 3.97 7.77
CA CYS A 270 -0.60 5.10 8.61
C CYS A 270 -0.29 4.68 10.04
N PHE A 271 0.61 5.42 10.68
CA PHE A 271 0.94 5.31 12.10
C PHE A 271 0.94 6.69 12.74
N ASN A 272 0.46 6.80 13.98
CA ASN A 272 0.61 8.02 14.78
C ASN A 272 1.72 7.81 15.81
N ILE A 273 2.84 8.50 15.66
CA ILE A 273 3.96 8.40 16.60
C ILE A 273 3.79 9.46 17.68
N LYS A 274 3.84 9.02 18.94
CA LYS A 274 3.72 9.87 20.12
C LYS A 274 4.64 11.08 20.03
N ASP A 275 4.07 12.27 20.25
CA ASP A 275 4.75 13.57 20.20
C ASP A 275 5.41 13.96 18.85
N LYS A 276 5.29 13.12 17.81
CA LYS A 276 5.87 13.35 16.48
C LYS A 276 4.81 13.58 15.41
N GLY A 277 3.69 12.86 15.45
CA GLY A 277 2.61 12.95 14.47
C GLY A 277 2.61 11.78 13.48
N LEU A 278 1.98 11.97 12.32
CA LEU A 278 1.70 10.89 11.38
C LEU A 278 2.93 10.47 10.58
N VAL A 279 3.12 9.15 10.47
CA VAL A 279 3.89 8.53 9.37
C VAL A 279 2.88 7.96 8.38
N VAL A 280 2.82 8.52 7.18
CA VAL A 280 1.90 8.11 6.11
C VAL A 280 2.70 7.35 5.05
N ILE A 281 2.40 6.07 4.89
CA ILE A 281 3.04 5.19 3.91
C ILE A 281 2.08 5.00 2.73
N SER A 282 2.45 5.58 1.59
CA SER A 282 1.80 5.33 0.31
C SER A 282 2.70 4.42 -0.51
N SER A 283 2.24 3.22 -0.85
CA SER A 283 3.10 2.25 -1.54
C SER A 283 3.38 2.63 -2.99
N CYS A 284 2.40 3.11 -3.75
CA CYS A 284 2.64 3.73 -5.05
C CYS A 284 1.93 5.07 -5.26
N GLY A 285 0.79 5.36 -4.65
CA GLY A 285 0.22 6.72 -4.64
C GLY A 285 -0.43 7.14 -5.96
N HIS A 286 -1.05 6.20 -6.66
CA HIS A 286 -1.81 6.45 -7.89
C HIS A 286 -2.91 7.50 -7.72
N VAL A 287 -3.57 7.53 -6.56
CA VAL A 287 -4.62 8.52 -6.23
C VAL A 287 -4.05 9.82 -5.64
N GLY A 288 -2.73 9.97 -5.62
CA GLY A 288 -2.01 11.16 -5.19
C GLY A 288 -1.54 11.11 -3.73
N ILE A 289 -0.26 11.33 -3.49
CA ILE A 289 0.32 11.31 -2.14
C ILE A 289 -0.18 12.47 -1.28
N VAL A 290 -0.43 13.65 -1.86
CA VAL A 290 -1.03 14.78 -1.12
C VAL A 290 -2.45 14.43 -0.68
N ASN A 291 -3.21 13.72 -1.52
CA ASN A 291 -4.53 13.20 -1.15
C ASN A 291 -4.44 12.17 -0.02
N SER A 292 -3.52 11.21 -0.09
CA SER A 292 -3.30 10.20 0.95
C SER A 292 -3.01 10.84 2.32
N VAL A 293 -2.14 11.86 2.35
CA VAL A 293 -1.81 12.56 3.60
C VAL A 293 -3.00 13.35 4.14
N ARG A 294 -3.73 14.07 3.28
CA ARG A 294 -4.94 14.81 3.70
C ARG A 294 -6.02 13.86 4.25
N GLN A 295 -6.21 12.71 3.59
CA GLN A 295 -7.13 11.67 4.05
C GLN A 295 -6.68 11.13 5.43
N ALA A 296 -5.39 10.85 5.62
CA ALA A 296 -4.86 10.40 6.91
C ALA A 296 -5.07 11.46 8.02
N GLN A 297 -4.87 12.75 7.73
CA GLN A 297 -5.13 13.84 8.67
C GLN A 297 -6.62 14.01 9.00
N GLU A 298 -7.51 13.76 8.03
CA GLU A 298 -8.97 13.81 8.23
C GLU A 298 -9.44 12.64 9.10
N VAL A 299 -9.02 11.41 8.74
CA VAL A 299 -9.35 10.18 9.46
C VAL A 299 -8.86 10.24 10.90
N SER A 300 -7.63 10.73 11.11
CA SER A 300 -7.01 10.67 12.43
C SER A 300 -7.27 11.88 13.32
N GLY A 301 -7.66 13.02 12.73
CA GLY A 301 -7.66 14.31 13.41
C GLY A 301 -6.26 14.87 13.71
N VAL A 302 -5.19 14.12 13.47
CA VAL A 302 -3.80 14.55 13.70
C VAL A 302 -3.33 15.40 12.52
N LYS A 303 -2.95 16.66 12.79
CA LYS A 303 -2.51 17.58 11.74
C LYS A 303 -1.02 17.48 11.41
N LYS A 304 -0.18 17.16 12.41
CA LYS A 304 1.27 17.09 12.21
C LYS A 304 1.65 15.85 11.41
N VAL A 305 2.41 16.04 10.34
CA VAL A 305 2.98 14.97 9.51
C VAL A 305 4.46 14.84 9.87
N HIS A 306 4.82 13.72 10.50
CA HIS A 306 6.21 13.42 10.79
C HIS A 306 6.93 12.90 9.54
N ALA A 307 6.35 11.93 8.83
CA ALA A 307 6.97 11.41 7.62
C ALA A 307 5.97 11.02 6.54
N ILE A 308 6.38 11.21 5.29
CA ILE A 308 5.70 10.71 4.09
C ILE A 308 6.64 9.70 3.43
N VAL A 309 6.19 8.45 3.27
CA VAL A 309 7.07 7.33 2.90
C VAL A 309 6.48 6.51 1.76
N GLY A 310 7.33 6.00 0.87
CA GLY A 310 6.97 4.97 -0.11
C GLY A 310 6.99 5.46 -1.56
N GLY A 311 6.25 4.80 -2.43
CA GLY A 311 6.08 5.20 -3.83
C GLY A 311 4.98 6.25 -3.98
N PHE A 312 5.25 7.27 -4.80
CA PHE A 312 4.33 8.38 -5.07
C PHE A 312 3.84 8.42 -6.53
N HIS A 313 4.26 7.45 -7.36
CA HIS A 313 3.89 7.31 -8.77
C HIS A 313 4.21 8.56 -9.61
N LEU A 314 5.26 9.29 -9.22
CA LEU A 314 5.71 10.51 -9.90
C LEU A 314 6.90 10.29 -10.84
N GLY A 315 7.39 9.05 -10.95
CA GLY A 315 8.41 8.66 -11.94
C GLY A 315 8.06 9.07 -13.38
N PRO A 316 6.83 8.83 -13.88
CA PRO A 316 6.43 9.21 -15.24
C PRO A 316 5.97 10.67 -15.37
N ALA A 317 6.01 11.47 -14.30
CA ALA A 317 5.50 12.83 -14.29
C ALA A 317 6.35 13.77 -15.17
N PRO A 318 5.73 14.61 -16.04
CA PRO A 318 6.41 15.74 -16.65
C PRO A 318 6.96 16.70 -15.59
N LYS A 319 8.09 17.34 -15.88
CA LYS A 319 8.84 18.16 -14.91
C LYS A 319 7.98 19.24 -14.25
N GLU A 320 7.20 19.99 -15.01
CA GLU A 320 6.39 21.09 -14.48
C GLU A 320 5.33 20.59 -13.50
N TYR A 321 4.71 19.45 -13.81
CA TYR A 321 3.73 18.82 -12.93
C TYR A 321 4.39 18.23 -11.69
N LEU A 322 5.56 17.58 -11.84
CA LEU A 322 6.37 17.09 -10.73
C LEU A 322 6.71 18.22 -9.74
N SER A 323 7.24 19.34 -10.24
CA SER A 323 7.58 20.51 -9.41
C SER A 323 6.37 21.07 -8.66
N GLN A 324 5.18 21.08 -9.28
CA GLN A 324 3.94 21.51 -8.62
C GLN A 324 3.54 20.56 -7.49
N VAL A 325 3.62 19.25 -7.71
CA VAL A 325 3.26 18.25 -6.69
C VAL A 325 4.26 18.30 -5.51
N VAL A 326 5.56 18.44 -5.77
CA VAL A 326 6.57 18.63 -4.71
C VAL A 326 6.26 19.88 -3.87
N ALA A 327 5.84 20.98 -4.51
CA ALA A 327 5.43 22.18 -3.79
C ALA A 327 4.16 21.96 -2.94
N GLU A 328 3.18 21.18 -3.42
CA GLU A 328 2.01 20.79 -2.62
C GLU A 328 2.38 19.89 -1.44
N ILE A 329 3.34 18.97 -1.61
CA ILE A 329 3.89 18.17 -0.50
C ILE A 329 4.53 19.11 0.54
N GLY A 330 5.29 20.12 0.10
CA GLY A 330 5.89 21.11 1.01
C GLY A 330 4.87 21.87 1.86
N LYS A 331 3.66 22.13 1.32
CA LYS A 331 2.56 22.77 2.08
C LYS A 331 1.96 21.89 3.18
N LEU A 332 2.21 20.58 3.15
CA LEU A 332 1.82 19.67 4.23
C LEU A 332 2.79 19.74 5.42
N GLU A 333 3.91 20.46 5.27
CA GLU A 333 4.96 20.64 6.27
C GLU A 333 5.45 19.31 6.91
N PRO A 334 5.78 18.27 6.11
CA PRO A 334 6.31 17.03 6.67
C PRO A 334 7.70 17.26 7.29
N ASP A 335 8.01 16.62 8.43
CA ASP A 335 9.39 16.66 8.95
C ASP A 335 10.35 15.96 7.97
N VAL A 336 9.93 14.83 7.37
CA VAL A 336 10.73 14.05 6.40
C VAL A 336 9.88 13.49 5.25
N VAL A 337 10.41 13.51 4.02
CA VAL A 337 9.86 12.81 2.85
C VAL A 337 10.86 11.73 2.42
N ILE A 338 10.35 10.52 2.21
CA ILE A 338 11.14 9.32 1.97
C ILE A 338 10.63 8.60 0.71
N PRO A 339 11.00 9.09 -0.49
CA PRO A 339 10.57 8.49 -1.74
C PRO A 339 11.25 7.14 -1.97
N MET A 340 10.47 6.18 -2.44
CA MET A 340 10.86 4.82 -2.82
C MET A 340 10.22 4.44 -4.16
N HIS A 341 10.59 3.30 -4.72
CA HIS A 341 9.88 2.61 -5.79
C HIS A 341 9.49 3.53 -6.97
N CYS A 342 8.19 3.68 -7.25
CA CYS A 342 7.63 4.39 -8.40
C CYS A 342 7.70 5.92 -8.28
N SER A 343 8.21 6.46 -7.16
CA SER A 343 8.52 7.90 -7.03
C SER A 343 9.54 8.34 -8.08
N GLY A 344 10.53 7.51 -8.37
CA GLY A 344 11.57 7.77 -9.35
C GLY A 344 12.68 8.74 -8.88
N LEU A 345 13.84 8.65 -9.54
CA LEU A 345 15.00 9.52 -9.26
C LEU A 345 14.69 11.00 -9.57
N ASN A 346 13.86 11.25 -10.59
CA ASN A 346 13.38 12.59 -10.94
C ASN A 346 12.68 13.26 -9.74
N PHE A 347 11.79 12.55 -9.04
CA PHE A 347 11.15 13.07 -7.84
C PHE A 347 12.17 13.34 -6.72
N ALA A 348 13.05 12.39 -6.44
CA ALA A 348 14.03 12.54 -5.36
C ALA A 348 14.90 13.79 -5.56
N LEU A 349 15.36 14.04 -6.79
CA LEU A 349 16.15 15.22 -7.13
C LEU A 349 15.34 16.52 -7.03
N GLU A 350 14.10 16.54 -7.51
CA GLU A 350 13.23 17.72 -7.42
C GLU A 350 12.87 18.03 -5.96
N ALA A 351 12.54 17.01 -5.17
CA ALA A 351 12.26 17.14 -3.75
C ALA A 351 13.49 17.63 -2.98
N GLN A 352 14.69 17.17 -3.32
CA GLN A 352 15.92 17.66 -2.71
C GLN A 352 16.23 19.11 -3.09
N ALA A 353 15.87 19.54 -4.30
CA ALA A 353 16.02 20.94 -4.72
C ALA A 353 15.07 21.89 -3.95
N GLN A 354 13.81 21.47 -3.72
CA GLN A 354 12.81 22.30 -3.04
C GLN A 354 12.84 22.19 -1.51
N MET A 355 13.23 21.03 -0.96
CA MET A 355 13.17 20.70 0.47
C MET A 355 14.44 19.98 0.97
N PRO A 356 15.65 20.54 0.78
CA PRO A 356 16.92 19.82 0.97
C PRO A 356 17.16 19.25 2.37
N ALA A 357 16.57 19.86 3.41
CA ALA A 357 16.76 19.48 4.80
C ALA A 357 15.80 18.37 5.28
N GLY A 358 14.92 17.86 4.42
CA GLY A 358 13.82 16.96 4.78
C GLY A 358 13.74 15.69 3.94
N ILE A 359 14.75 15.32 3.15
CA ILE A 359 14.69 14.16 2.27
C ILE A 359 15.61 13.04 2.74
N LEU A 360 15.10 11.81 2.75
CA LEU A 360 15.89 10.58 2.88
C LEU A 360 15.59 9.67 1.69
N VAL A 361 16.61 9.18 0.99
CA VAL A 361 16.45 8.24 -0.13
C VAL A 361 17.02 6.87 0.29
N PRO A 362 16.17 5.95 0.75
CA PRO A 362 16.60 4.60 1.10
C PRO A 362 16.73 3.74 -0.16
N THR A 363 17.29 2.56 0.01
CA THR A 363 17.37 1.52 -1.02
C THR A 363 17.11 0.15 -0.41
N THR A 364 16.93 -0.89 -1.22
CA THR A 364 16.73 -2.28 -0.78
C THR A 364 17.74 -2.68 0.29
N GLY A 365 17.22 -3.13 1.42
CA GLY A 365 17.98 -3.48 2.63
C GLY A 365 18.10 -2.35 3.65
N SER A 366 17.75 -1.10 3.33
CA SER A 366 17.78 0.01 4.30
C SER A 366 16.84 -0.22 5.46
N ARG A 367 17.18 0.30 6.65
CA ARG A 367 16.26 0.41 7.78
C ARG A 367 16.07 1.85 8.19
N LEU A 368 14.81 2.26 8.29
CA LEU A 368 14.39 3.56 8.80
C LEU A 368 13.83 3.35 10.20
N THR A 369 14.16 4.23 11.14
CA THR A 369 13.61 4.20 12.50
C THR A 369 13.08 5.58 12.88
N PHE A 370 11.87 5.61 13.43
CA PHE A 370 11.13 6.80 13.81
C PHE A 370 10.77 6.69 15.31
N GLY A 371 10.75 7.81 16.03
CA GLY A 371 10.49 7.81 17.48
C GLY A 371 11.66 7.27 18.32
N ALA A 372 12.89 7.37 17.78
CA ALA A 372 14.12 7.02 18.48
C ALA A 372 14.60 8.13 19.44
#